data_AF-A0A521WDS1-F1
#
_entry.id   AF-A0A521WDS1-F1
#
_cell.length_a   1.000
_cell.length_b   1.000
_cell.length_c   1.000
_cell.angle_alpha   90.00
_cell.angle_beta   90.00
_cell.angle_gamma   90.00
#
_symmetry.space_group_name_H-M   'P 1'
#
loop_
_entity.id
_entity.type
_entity.pdbx_description
1 polymer ?
#
loop_
_entity_poly.entity_id
_entity_poly.type
_entity_poly.pdbx_seq_one_letter_code
_entity_poly.pdbx_strand_id
1 'polypeptide(L)'
;MVRRYRDYFHLGNISGASNAWAVNSQKSLSGKPILASDPHLRVTVPNWWYELHLSAPGWNVAGVSIPGSPFVIIGHNDSLAWGFTNAMLDDADFYIEKEDSLKPFNYRFKGELLPMGVREETIHLKSGDSITITVRSTHHGPIINDVNAPLQHGDSLRNMPISVQWTGFEMSDEFHGFYLMNRSANMIEFAHGLKELTVPAQTAVYADIQGNIAFWTAASVPLRHSMNAMLPLEGWTGRDEWSGFISFDELPFEINPERGFIVCANNILGGAGYSQYLSTLWEPPSRYRRIEELLSESEKSSSDDFKLIQQDVISLHAKEITPYIIQAFATETTMTASERQALEYLRNWDFRCATTDIATTIFNEWFVQLLHNTFEDEMGGALLNDFIYFSAIPYRAATRLLTADSSSWFDNVATGQVETKSNIIRKSLKDALDTLQLLLGDEMKNWQWGAIHQVEFAHPFGSRKPLDKVFNIGPFPASGSATTISKGDYKLSNPFKVFSAPSMRQIVDLANPGQAFMVNQLGQSGQALHQHYDDQTPLWLNGGYRTVTIDWNIIRTQKWDRLELRPQ
;
A
#
# COMPACT_ATOMS: atom_id res chain seq x y z
N MET A 1 -3.79 26.28 -0.79
CA MET A 1 -4.61 25.77 0.33
C MET A 1 -4.65 24.25 0.36
N VAL A 2 -4.91 23.57 -0.77
CA VAL A 2 -4.89 22.10 -0.89
C VAL A 2 -3.57 21.46 -0.42
N ARG A 3 -2.42 22.03 -0.76
CA ARG A 3 -1.11 21.59 -0.24
C ARG A 3 -1.05 21.65 1.29
N ARG A 4 -1.42 22.80 1.89
CA ARG A 4 -1.51 22.97 3.35
C ARG A 4 -2.53 22.02 4.00
N TYR A 5 -3.63 21.67 3.33
CA TYR A 5 -4.61 20.70 3.80
C TYR A 5 -4.05 19.28 3.78
N ARG A 6 -3.39 18.88 2.68
CA ARG A 6 -2.66 17.60 2.55
C ARG A 6 -1.55 17.49 3.57
N ASP A 7 -0.80 18.57 3.79
CA ASP A 7 0.28 18.64 4.78
C ASP A 7 -0.29 18.56 6.21
N TYR A 8 -1.40 19.25 6.49
CA TYR A 8 -2.06 19.26 7.80
C TYR A 8 -2.64 17.89 8.19
N PHE A 9 -3.28 17.20 7.26
CA PHE A 9 -3.79 15.83 7.49
C PHE A 9 -2.74 14.76 7.19
N HIS A 10 -1.51 15.14 6.83
CA HIS A 10 -0.46 14.24 6.35
C HIS A 10 -0.92 13.29 5.23
N LEU A 11 -1.83 13.73 4.37
CA LEU A 11 -2.35 13.02 3.19
C LEU A 11 -1.37 13.03 2.00
N GLY A 12 -0.22 13.68 2.15
CA GLY A 12 0.79 13.85 1.11
C GLY A 12 1.70 12.65 0.89
N ASN A 13 1.17 11.42 0.88
CA ASN A 13 1.69 10.24 0.17
C ASN A 13 0.65 9.12 0.29
N ILE A 14 0.42 8.39 -0.81
CA ILE A 14 -0.32 7.13 -0.79
C ILE A 14 0.74 6.03 -0.91
N SER A 15 1.15 5.47 0.22
CA SER A 15 1.74 4.13 0.25
C SER A 15 0.76 3.25 1.02
N GLY A 16 0.02 2.45 0.27
CA GLY A 16 -0.81 1.38 0.76
C GLY A 16 -0.32 0.11 0.09
N ALA A 17 0.07 -0.86 0.90
CA ALA A 17 0.31 -2.23 0.46
C ALA A 17 -0.42 -3.15 1.41
N SER A 18 -0.44 -4.43 1.16
CA SER A 18 -1.01 -5.42 2.06
C SER A 18 -0.45 -6.78 1.70
N ASN A 19 -0.47 -7.71 2.64
CA ASN A 19 -0.30 -9.11 2.33
C ASN A 19 -1.57 -9.87 2.74
N ALA A 20 -1.94 -10.87 1.95
CA ALA A 20 -2.86 -11.91 2.34
C ALA A 20 -2.48 -13.21 1.63
N TRP A 21 -2.54 -14.33 2.35
CA TRP A 21 -2.26 -15.63 1.77
C TRP A 21 -3.04 -16.72 2.49
N ALA A 22 -3.24 -17.84 1.81
CA ALA A 22 -3.88 -19.01 2.37
C ALA A 22 -3.19 -20.28 1.89
N VAL A 23 -3.17 -21.31 2.75
CA VAL A 23 -2.77 -22.68 2.39
C VAL A 23 -3.97 -23.61 2.54
N ASN A 24 -4.06 -24.64 1.69
CA ASN A 24 -5.11 -25.66 1.81
C ASN A 24 -4.76 -26.72 2.86
N SER A 25 -5.63 -27.72 3.03
CA SER A 25 -5.44 -28.80 3.99
C SER A 25 -4.16 -29.63 3.78
N GLN A 26 -3.69 -29.80 2.55
CA GLN A 26 -2.49 -30.58 2.24
C GLN A 26 -1.21 -29.86 2.67
N LYS A 27 -1.21 -28.52 2.55
CA LYS A 27 -0.13 -27.61 2.95
C LYS A 27 -0.24 -27.14 4.40
N SER A 28 -1.31 -27.49 5.12
CA SER A 28 -1.51 -27.14 6.53
C SER A 28 -1.07 -28.27 7.47
N LEU A 29 -0.47 -27.93 8.61
CA LEU A 29 -0.17 -28.89 9.66
C LEU A 29 -1.44 -29.39 10.38
N SER A 30 -2.45 -28.53 10.52
CA SER A 30 -3.72 -28.85 11.19
C SER A 30 -4.67 -29.70 10.34
N GLY A 31 -4.38 -29.87 9.05
CA GLY A 31 -5.24 -30.59 8.10
C GLY A 31 -6.47 -29.78 7.62
N LYS A 32 -6.52 -28.48 7.93
CA LYS A 32 -7.54 -27.54 7.47
C LYS A 32 -6.87 -26.26 6.97
N PRO A 33 -7.53 -25.49 6.07
CA PRO A 33 -6.91 -24.30 5.53
C PRO A 33 -6.53 -23.28 6.61
N ILE A 34 -5.43 -22.57 6.38
CA ILE A 34 -4.98 -21.47 7.23
C ILE A 34 -4.90 -20.23 6.35
N LEU A 35 -5.43 -19.10 6.83
CA LEU A 35 -5.39 -17.81 6.15
C LEU A 35 -4.68 -16.77 7.03
N ALA A 36 -3.83 -15.95 6.43
CA ALA A 36 -3.26 -14.76 7.05
C ALA A 36 -3.58 -13.50 6.25
N SER A 37 -3.72 -12.37 6.94
CA SER A 37 -3.87 -11.04 6.35
C SER A 37 -3.25 -9.97 7.23
N ASP A 38 -2.54 -9.03 6.61
CA ASP A 38 -1.95 -7.87 7.26
C ASP A 38 -1.94 -6.67 6.29
N PRO A 39 -2.97 -5.81 6.31
CA PRO A 39 -3.00 -4.62 5.49
C PRO A 39 -1.95 -3.60 5.97
N HIS A 40 -1.19 -3.02 5.06
CA HIS A 40 -0.17 -2.00 5.34
C HIS A 40 -0.69 -0.62 5.01
N LEU A 41 -1.01 0.13 6.06
CA LEU A 41 -1.54 1.48 5.96
C LEU A 41 -0.60 2.46 6.65
N ARG A 42 -0.83 3.74 6.37
CA ARG A 42 -0.12 4.82 7.03
C ARG A 42 -0.20 4.69 8.55
N VAL A 43 0.94 4.76 9.23
CA VAL A 43 0.98 4.75 10.70
C VAL A 43 0.34 6.03 11.25
N THR A 44 -0.63 5.88 12.13
CA THR A 44 -1.40 7.01 12.69
C THR A 44 -2.05 6.60 14.01
N VAL A 45 -2.55 7.58 14.76
CA VAL A 45 -3.38 7.36 15.94
C VAL A 45 -4.58 8.32 15.89
N PRO A 46 -5.81 7.85 16.15
CA PRO A 46 -6.24 6.46 16.46
C PRO A 46 -5.97 5.42 15.37
N ASN A 47 -6.09 4.13 15.70
CA ASN A 47 -5.99 3.03 14.73
C ASN A 47 -6.98 3.19 13.56
N TRP A 48 -6.59 2.69 12.38
CA TRP A 48 -7.49 2.55 11.23
C TRP A 48 -8.61 1.55 11.50
N TRP A 49 -8.26 0.46 12.19
CA TRP A 49 -9.10 -0.71 12.39
C TRP A 49 -9.71 -0.72 13.78
N TYR A 50 -10.98 -1.10 13.83
CA TYR A 50 -11.73 -1.34 15.06
C TYR A 50 -12.09 -2.81 15.15
N GLU A 51 -11.50 -3.53 16.10
CA GLU A 51 -11.83 -4.95 16.30
C GLU A 51 -13.24 -5.09 16.85
N LEU A 52 -14.02 -6.02 16.31
CA LEU A 52 -15.37 -6.26 16.80
C LEU A 52 -15.80 -7.72 16.60
N HIS A 53 -16.75 -8.13 17.43
CA HIS A 53 -17.50 -9.38 17.27
C HIS A 53 -18.98 -9.02 17.18
N LEU A 54 -19.66 -9.51 16.15
CA LEU A 54 -21.11 -9.37 15.98
C LEU A 54 -21.75 -10.74 16.14
N SER A 55 -22.75 -10.81 17.02
CA SER A 55 -23.53 -12.02 17.29
C SER A 55 -25.02 -11.71 17.25
N ALA A 56 -25.73 -12.34 16.31
CA ALA A 56 -27.18 -12.25 16.11
C ALA A 56 -27.70 -13.52 15.39
N PRO A 57 -29.02 -13.76 15.28
CA PRO A 57 -29.54 -14.89 14.53
C PRO A 57 -29.03 -14.92 13.07
N GLY A 58 -28.29 -15.97 12.71
CA GLY A 58 -27.67 -16.13 11.40
C GLY A 58 -26.46 -15.21 11.16
N TRP A 59 -25.79 -14.77 12.23
CA TRP A 59 -24.63 -13.90 12.18
C TRP A 59 -23.72 -14.14 13.39
N ASN A 60 -22.52 -14.67 13.18
CA ASN A 60 -21.51 -14.83 14.21
C ASN A 60 -20.13 -14.61 13.59
N VAL A 61 -19.62 -13.37 13.66
CA VAL A 61 -18.43 -12.95 12.91
C VAL A 61 -17.54 -12.06 13.78
N ALA A 62 -16.23 -12.25 13.71
CA ALA A 62 -15.27 -11.32 14.30
C ALA A 62 -14.16 -10.98 13.32
N GLY A 63 -13.51 -9.86 13.61
CA GLY A 63 -12.42 -9.33 12.81
C GLY A 63 -12.28 -7.85 13.07
N VAL A 64 -11.91 -7.11 12.02
CA VAL A 64 -11.80 -5.65 12.06
C VAL A 64 -12.82 -4.97 11.14
N SER A 65 -13.30 -3.82 11.60
CA SER A 65 -14.07 -2.84 10.82
C SER A 65 -13.32 -1.53 10.69
N ILE A 66 -13.83 -0.64 9.84
CA ILE A 66 -13.43 0.78 9.80
C ILE A 66 -14.43 1.54 10.68
N PRO A 67 -14.00 2.41 11.61
CA PRO A 67 -14.91 3.23 12.42
C PRO A 67 -15.97 3.94 11.56
N GLY A 68 -17.24 3.68 11.85
CA GLY A 68 -18.39 4.16 11.07
C GLY A 68 -19.05 3.10 10.18
N SER A 69 -18.35 2.00 9.86
CA SER A 69 -18.93 0.84 9.18
C SER A 69 -19.45 -0.20 10.19
N PRO A 70 -20.66 -0.76 9.98
CA PRO A 70 -21.24 -1.75 10.89
C PRO A 70 -20.77 -3.18 10.63
N PHE A 71 -19.92 -3.43 9.62
CA PHE A 71 -19.57 -4.79 9.17
C PHE A 71 -18.10 -5.13 9.43
N VAL A 72 -17.81 -6.41 9.58
CA VAL A 72 -16.43 -6.91 9.57
C VAL A 72 -15.90 -6.86 8.14
N ILE A 73 -14.81 -6.11 7.93
CA ILE A 73 -14.16 -5.92 6.64
C ILE A 73 -13.12 -7.02 6.40
N ILE A 74 -12.27 -7.32 7.38
CA ILE A 74 -11.32 -8.45 7.38
C ILE A 74 -11.63 -9.29 8.61
N GLY A 75 -11.84 -10.59 8.44
CA GLY A 75 -12.31 -11.40 9.57
C GLY A 75 -12.58 -12.86 9.25
N HIS A 76 -13.38 -13.46 10.13
CA HIS A 76 -13.81 -14.83 10.05
C HIS A 76 -15.15 -15.03 10.76
N ASN A 77 -15.84 -16.11 10.40
CA ASN A 77 -17.05 -16.59 11.05
C ASN A 77 -16.94 -18.09 11.34
N ASP A 78 -18.06 -18.74 11.65
CA ASP A 78 -18.10 -20.17 11.99
C ASP A 78 -17.57 -21.11 10.89
N SER A 79 -17.46 -20.66 9.64
CA SER A 79 -17.21 -21.52 8.47
C SER A 79 -16.08 -21.04 7.56
N LEU A 80 -15.76 -19.75 7.55
CA LEU A 80 -14.81 -19.16 6.60
C LEU A 80 -14.01 -18.01 7.20
N ALA A 81 -12.90 -17.69 6.55
CA ALA A 81 -12.02 -16.57 6.86
C ALA A 81 -11.68 -15.82 5.56
N TRP A 82 -11.47 -14.51 5.67
CA TRP A 82 -11.08 -13.69 4.55
C TRP A 82 -10.16 -12.54 4.94
N GLY A 83 -9.40 -12.08 3.96
CA GLY A 83 -8.54 -10.91 4.04
C GLY A 83 -8.48 -10.18 2.71
N PHE A 84 -8.01 -8.94 2.75
CA PHE A 84 -7.97 -8.08 1.57
C PHE A 84 -6.57 -7.53 1.31
N THR A 85 -6.25 -7.36 0.04
CA THR A 85 -5.13 -6.52 -0.42
C THR A 85 -5.62 -5.60 -1.52
N ASN A 86 -5.04 -4.41 -1.67
CA ASN A 86 -5.38 -3.53 -2.78
C ASN A 86 -5.02 -4.20 -4.13
N ALA A 87 -5.96 -4.21 -5.07
CA ALA A 87 -5.79 -4.79 -6.41
C ALA A 87 -4.90 -3.93 -7.34
N MET A 88 -4.45 -2.76 -6.88
CA MET A 88 -3.64 -1.78 -7.60
C MET A 88 -4.23 -1.37 -8.95
N LEU A 89 -5.56 -1.39 -9.08
CA LEU A 89 -6.24 -1.14 -10.34
C LEU A 89 -6.01 0.29 -10.85
N ASP A 90 -5.87 0.44 -12.17
CA ASP A 90 -6.03 1.73 -12.84
C ASP A 90 -7.53 1.96 -13.08
N ASP A 91 -8.15 2.61 -12.09
CA ASP A 91 -9.59 2.82 -11.97
C ASP A 91 -10.02 4.27 -12.25
N ALA A 92 -9.10 5.12 -12.72
CA ALA A 92 -9.36 6.52 -13.05
C ALA A 92 -8.63 6.96 -14.32
N ASP A 93 -9.37 7.57 -15.25
CA ASP A 93 -8.84 8.18 -16.46
C ASP A 93 -8.94 9.71 -16.38
N PHE A 94 -7.95 10.38 -16.97
CA PHE A 94 -7.91 11.84 -17.07
C PHE A 94 -8.10 12.24 -18.53
N TYR A 95 -8.99 13.19 -18.81
CA TYR A 95 -9.26 13.63 -20.18
C TYR A 95 -8.91 15.11 -20.34
N ILE A 96 -8.16 15.42 -21.39
CA ILE A 96 -8.00 16.79 -21.89
C ILE A 96 -9.27 17.16 -22.64
N GLU A 97 -10.00 18.14 -22.12
CA GLU A 97 -11.25 18.63 -22.69
C GLU A 97 -11.00 19.80 -23.65
N LYS A 98 -11.74 19.84 -24.75
CA LYS A 98 -11.62 20.92 -25.74
C LYS A 98 -12.67 22.00 -25.48
N GLU A 99 -12.31 22.99 -24.66
CA GLU A 99 -13.16 24.17 -24.43
C GLU A 99 -13.36 24.97 -25.73
N ASP A 100 -14.54 25.57 -25.88
CA ASP A 100 -14.82 26.45 -27.01
C ASP A 100 -14.29 27.87 -26.77
N SER A 101 -13.49 28.36 -27.71
CA SER A 101 -12.82 29.66 -27.59
C SER A 101 -13.76 30.86 -27.63
N LEU A 102 -15.00 30.69 -28.10
CA LEU A 102 -15.98 31.77 -28.26
C LEU A 102 -17.12 31.71 -27.23
N LYS A 103 -17.33 30.55 -26.61
CA LYS A 103 -18.40 30.31 -25.63
C LYS A 103 -17.82 29.71 -24.35
N PRO A 104 -17.55 30.54 -23.32
CA PRO A 104 -17.09 30.06 -22.02
C PRO A 104 -18.02 28.99 -21.45
N PHE A 105 -17.47 28.05 -20.67
CA PHE A 105 -18.20 26.94 -20.07
C PHE A 105 -18.92 26.02 -21.07
N ASN A 106 -18.40 25.93 -22.29
CA ASN A 106 -18.83 24.94 -23.27
C ASN A 106 -17.60 24.17 -23.78
N TYR A 107 -17.77 22.89 -24.06
CA TYR A 107 -16.71 22.02 -24.56
C TYR A 107 -17.19 21.21 -25.76
N ARG A 108 -16.24 20.73 -26.56
CA ARG A 108 -16.53 19.94 -27.75
C ARG A 108 -16.46 18.45 -27.44
N PHE A 109 -17.47 17.72 -27.92
CA PHE A 109 -17.51 16.27 -27.87
C PHE A 109 -18.05 15.72 -29.19
N LYS A 110 -17.29 14.85 -29.87
CA LYS A 110 -17.66 14.25 -31.17
C LYS A 110 -18.13 15.28 -32.21
N GLY A 111 -17.54 16.46 -32.19
CA GLY A 111 -17.86 17.59 -33.09
C GLY A 111 -19.02 18.48 -32.62
N GLU A 112 -19.78 18.06 -31.62
CA GLU A 112 -20.86 18.84 -31.02
C GLU A 112 -20.35 19.75 -29.90
N LEU A 113 -21.09 20.82 -29.63
CA LEU A 113 -20.80 21.74 -28.54
C LEU A 113 -21.77 21.47 -27.38
N LEU A 114 -21.22 21.09 -26.23
CA LEU A 114 -21.98 20.77 -25.03
C LEU A 114 -21.69 21.80 -23.91
N PRO A 115 -22.70 22.17 -23.11
CA PRO A 115 -22.47 23.01 -21.94
C PRO A 115 -21.75 22.20 -20.85
N MET A 116 -20.84 22.85 -20.11
CA MET A 116 -20.30 22.29 -18.86
C MET A 116 -21.34 22.40 -17.75
N GLY A 117 -21.34 21.45 -16.82
CA GLY A 117 -21.96 21.64 -15.52
C GLY A 117 -21.15 22.66 -14.73
N VAL A 118 -21.83 23.65 -14.13
CA VAL A 118 -21.18 24.69 -13.31
C VAL A 118 -21.98 24.84 -12.02
N ARG A 119 -21.30 24.72 -10.88
CA ARG A 119 -21.88 25.03 -9.56
C ARG A 119 -20.90 25.79 -8.69
N GLU A 120 -21.42 26.65 -7.83
CA GLU A 120 -20.63 27.33 -6.80
C GLU A 120 -20.74 26.56 -5.49
N GLU A 121 -19.60 26.37 -4.82
CA GLU A 121 -19.52 25.74 -3.50
C GLU A 121 -18.84 26.71 -2.54
N THR A 122 -19.47 26.98 -1.40
CA THR A 122 -18.90 27.86 -0.37
C THR A 122 -18.34 27.04 0.79
N ILE A 123 -17.02 27.12 0.97
CA ILE A 123 -16.29 26.48 2.07
C ILE A 123 -16.15 27.49 3.21
N HIS A 124 -16.81 27.22 4.32
CA HIS A 124 -16.70 28.04 5.54
C HIS A 124 -15.44 27.67 6.32
N LEU A 125 -14.64 28.68 6.68
CA LEU A 125 -13.40 28.50 7.43
C LEU A 125 -13.62 28.69 8.93
N LYS A 126 -12.77 28.04 9.73
CA LYS A 126 -12.75 28.22 11.19
C LYS A 126 -12.54 29.67 11.63
N SER A 127 -11.89 30.52 10.82
CA SER A 127 -11.70 31.95 11.11
C SER A 127 -13.00 32.76 11.03
N GLY A 128 -14.07 32.22 10.45
CA GLY A 128 -15.30 32.95 10.13
C GLY A 128 -15.35 33.44 8.68
N ASP A 129 -14.22 33.41 7.96
CA ASP A 129 -14.17 33.70 6.53
C ASP A 129 -14.80 32.57 5.71
N SER A 130 -15.10 32.83 4.44
CA SER A 130 -15.58 31.82 3.50
C SER A 130 -14.84 31.91 2.18
N ILE A 131 -14.66 30.76 1.52
CA ILE A 131 -14.07 30.67 0.19
C ILE A 131 -15.11 30.05 -0.73
N THR A 132 -15.51 30.78 -1.76
CA THR A 132 -16.32 30.20 -2.83
C THR A 132 -15.40 29.64 -3.91
N ILE A 133 -15.66 28.40 -4.31
CA ILE A 133 -15.03 27.76 -5.45
C ILE A 133 -16.08 27.48 -6.53
N THR A 134 -15.69 27.56 -7.80
CA THR A 134 -16.53 27.14 -8.92
C THR A 134 -16.13 25.73 -9.31
N VAL A 135 -17.05 24.78 -9.19
CA VAL A 135 -16.86 23.40 -9.67
C VAL A 135 -17.44 23.30 -11.07
N ARG A 136 -16.58 22.91 -12.02
CA ARG A 136 -16.96 22.65 -13.41
C ARG A 136 -16.92 21.15 -13.68
N SER A 137 -17.81 20.64 -14.54
CA SER A 137 -17.83 19.23 -14.93
C SER A 137 -18.22 19.05 -16.40
N THR A 138 -17.66 18.00 -17.01
CA THR A 138 -18.08 17.46 -18.32
C THR A 138 -18.84 16.15 -18.10
N HIS A 139 -19.12 15.42 -19.18
CA HIS A 139 -19.69 14.07 -19.07
C HIS A 139 -18.70 13.04 -18.51
N HIS A 140 -17.39 13.27 -18.63
CA HIS A 140 -16.36 12.43 -18.01
C HIS A 140 -16.28 12.63 -16.49
N GLY A 141 -16.57 13.84 -16.00
CA GLY A 141 -16.54 14.14 -14.57
C GLY A 141 -16.07 15.56 -14.24
N PRO A 142 -15.67 15.84 -12.99
CA PRO A 142 -15.24 17.16 -12.57
C PRO A 142 -13.90 17.57 -13.20
N ILE A 143 -13.77 18.85 -13.53
CA ILE A 143 -12.51 19.47 -13.98
C ILE A 143 -11.63 19.78 -12.76
N ILE A 144 -10.37 19.33 -12.80
CA ILE A 144 -9.48 19.31 -11.62
C ILE A 144 -8.35 20.34 -11.64
N ASN A 145 -8.18 21.13 -12.71
CA ASN A 145 -7.10 22.14 -12.83
C ASN A 145 -7.07 23.09 -11.63
N ASP A 146 -8.23 23.46 -11.10
CA ASP A 146 -8.37 24.45 -10.03
C ASP A 146 -8.00 23.89 -8.65
N VAL A 147 -7.80 22.58 -8.52
CA VAL A 147 -7.51 21.90 -7.24
C VAL A 147 -6.27 20.99 -7.28
N ASN A 148 -5.72 20.69 -8.47
CA ASN A 148 -4.54 19.84 -8.66
C ASN A 148 -3.27 20.70 -8.81
N ALA A 149 -2.39 20.68 -7.80
CA ALA A 149 -1.21 21.56 -7.76
C ALA A 149 -0.23 21.38 -8.95
N PRO A 150 0.14 20.15 -9.38
CA PRO A 150 0.90 19.96 -10.62
C PRO A 150 0.29 20.66 -11.85
N LEU A 151 -1.04 20.57 -12.02
CA LEU A 151 -1.74 21.22 -13.13
C LEU A 151 -1.83 22.76 -13.01
N GLN A 152 -1.49 23.32 -11.84
CA GLN A 152 -1.45 24.78 -11.62
C GLN A 152 -0.10 25.41 -11.95
N HIS A 153 0.96 24.61 -12.00
CA HIS A 153 2.34 25.10 -12.07
C HIS A 153 3.09 24.72 -13.36
N GLY A 154 2.54 23.85 -14.22
CA GLY A 154 3.11 23.53 -15.54
C GLY A 154 2.55 24.42 -16.67
N ASP A 155 3.40 24.84 -17.62
CA ASP A 155 3.00 25.81 -18.66
C ASP A 155 2.10 25.24 -19.78
N SER A 156 2.17 23.94 -20.09
CA SER A 156 1.49 23.36 -21.26
C SER A 156 0.04 22.89 -21.01
N LEU A 157 -0.24 22.32 -19.84
CA LEU A 157 -1.55 21.74 -19.50
C LEU A 157 -2.44 22.65 -18.65
N ARG A 158 -1.87 23.71 -18.05
CA ARG A 158 -2.61 24.61 -17.14
C ARG A 158 -3.86 25.22 -17.76
N ASN A 159 -3.78 25.58 -19.05
CA ASN A 159 -4.87 26.23 -19.77
C ASN A 159 -5.80 25.25 -20.49
N MET A 160 -5.55 23.94 -20.37
CA MET A 160 -6.41 22.91 -20.95
C MET A 160 -7.24 22.31 -19.82
N PRO A 161 -8.58 22.38 -19.85
CA PRO A 161 -9.38 21.75 -18.82
C PRO A 161 -9.14 20.24 -18.83
N ILE A 162 -8.84 19.68 -17.66
CA ILE A 162 -8.61 18.25 -17.45
C ILE A 162 -9.72 17.77 -16.53
N SER A 163 -10.57 16.89 -17.04
CA SER A 163 -11.57 16.18 -16.26
C SER A 163 -11.00 14.86 -15.75
N VAL A 164 -11.61 14.31 -14.68
CA VAL A 164 -11.31 12.97 -14.17
C VAL A 164 -12.58 12.13 -14.23
N GLN A 165 -12.49 10.97 -14.86
CA GLN A 165 -13.48 9.90 -14.80
C GLN A 165 -12.94 8.82 -13.88
N TRP A 166 -13.59 8.59 -12.74
CA TRP A 166 -13.17 7.63 -11.72
C TRP A 166 -14.32 6.70 -11.41
N THR A 167 -14.04 5.39 -11.29
CA THR A 167 -15.05 4.39 -10.93
C THR A 167 -15.70 4.67 -9.57
N GLY A 168 -15.03 5.39 -8.67
CA GLY A 168 -15.63 5.85 -7.41
C GLY A 168 -16.76 6.87 -7.57
N PHE A 169 -17.05 7.33 -8.79
CA PHE A 169 -18.25 8.11 -9.09
C PHE A 169 -19.43 7.26 -9.55
N GLU A 170 -19.21 5.97 -9.83
CA GLU A 170 -20.27 5.03 -10.13
C GLU A 170 -21.05 4.65 -8.86
N MET A 171 -22.29 4.25 -9.04
CA MET A 171 -23.13 3.78 -7.93
C MET A 171 -22.74 2.34 -7.56
N SER A 172 -22.59 2.11 -6.26
CA SER A 172 -22.20 0.82 -5.70
C SER A 172 -22.86 0.57 -4.35
N ASP A 173 -22.89 -0.70 -3.92
CA ASP A 173 -23.49 -1.11 -2.64
C ASP A 173 -22.53 -2.00 -1.83
N GLU A 174 -21.36 -1.46 -1.50
CA GLU A 174 -20.37 -2.14 -0.67
C GLU A 174 -20.97 -2.56 0.68
N PHE A 175 -21.93 -1.79 1.22
CA PHE A 175 -22.61 -2.12 2.49
C PHE A 175 -23.40 -3.42 2.36
N HIS A 176 -24.20 -3.57 1.30
CA HIS A 176 -24.90 -4.83 1.03
C HIS A 176 -23.92 -5.97 0.75
N GLY A 177 -22.84 -5.72 0.00
CA GLY A 177 -21.78 -6.71 -0.23
C GLY A 177 -21.17 -7.24 1.07
N PHE A 178 -20.74 -6.36 1.96
CA PHE A 178 -20.19 -6.76 3.27
C PHE A 178 -21.24 -7.45 4.14
N TYR A 179 -22.49 -7.00 4.12
CA TYR A 179 -23.59 -7.69 4.81
C TYR A 179 -23.73 -9.14 4.36
N LEU A 180 -23.70 -9.40 3.04
CA LEU A 180 -23.78 -10.75 2.48
C LEU A 180 -22.55 -11.58 2.87
N MET A 181 -21.34 -11.02 2.71
CA MET A 181 -20.09 -11.71 3.07
C MET A 181 -20.05 -12.11 4.54
N ASN A 182 -20.43 -11.20 5.45
CA ASN A 182 -20.39 -11.42 6.90
C ASN A 182 -21.30 -12.59 7.33
N ARG A 183 -22.35 -12.87 6.55
CA ARG A 183 -23.37 -13.90 6.83
C ARG A 183 -23.19 -15.17 6.00
N SER A 184 -22.21 -15.19 5.09
CA SER A 184 -21.98 -16.32 4.20
C SER A 184 -21.52 -17.57 4.97
N ALA A 185 -22.00 -18.73 4.55
CA ALA A 185 -21.61 -20.03 5.11
C ALA A 185 -20.68 -20.82 4.18
N ASN A 186 -20.49 -20.35 2.95
CA ASN A 186 -19.71 -21.04 1.92
C ASN A 186 -19.22 -20.07 0.84
N MET A 187 -18.36 -20.60 -0.01
CA MET A 187 -17.65 -19.87 -1.05
C MET A 187 -18.58 -19.18 -2.06
N ILE A 188 -19.70 -19.80 -2.40
CA ILE A 188 -20.66 -19.26 -3.39
C ILE A 188 -21.35 -18.03 -2.81
N GLU A 189 -21.85 -18.13 -1.58
CA GLU A 189 -22.48 -17.00 -0.88
C GLU A 189 -21.48 -15.85 -0.64
N PHE A 190 -20.23 -16.18 -0.32
CA PHE A 190 -19.17 -15.19 -0.16
C PHE A 190 -18.88 -14.45 -1.48
N ALA A 191 -18.74 -15.19 -2.59
CA ALA A 191 -18.52 -14.61 -3.92
C ALA A 191 -19.70 -13.75 -4.39
N HIS A 192 -20.93 -14.11 -4.04
CA HIS A 192 -22.10 -13.26 -4.29
C HIS A 192 -22.00 -11.90 -3.58
N GLY A 193 -21.53 -11.87 -2.33
CA GLY A 193 -21.29 -10.61 -1.63
C GLY A 193 -20.15 -9.80 -2.25
N LEU A 194 -19.04 -10.46 -2.63
CA LEU A 194 -17.90 -9.82 -3.29
C LEU A 194 -18.25 -9.13 -4.61
N LYS A 195 -19.23 -9.65 -5.35
CA LYS A 195 -19.68 -9.07 -6.61
C LYS A 195 -20.24 -7.64 -6.47
N GLU A 196 -20.73 -7.28 -5.29
CA GLU A 196 -21.25 -5.94 -4.99
C GLU A 196 -20.13 -4.92 -4.67
N LEU A 197 -18.90 -5.38 -4.44
CA LEU A 197 -17.77 -4.51 -4.11
C LEU A 197 -17.13 -3.99 -5.39
N THR A 198 -17.24 -2.68 -5.61
CA THR A 198 -16.76 -2.05 -6.85
C THR A 198 -15.61 -1.07 -6.63
N VAL A 199 -15.59 -0.40 -5.47
CA VAL A 199 -14.58 0.59 -5.12
C VAL A 199 -14.33 0.62 -3.59
N PRO A 200 -13.09 0.81 -3.13
CA PRO A 200 -11.85 0.71 -3.89
C PRO A 200 -11.61 -0.73 -4.37
N ALA A 201 -10.87 -0.88 -5.47
CA ALA A 201 -10.54 -2.20 -6.02
C ALA A 201 -9.73 -3.05 -5.02
N GLN A 202 -10.23 -4.25 -4.70
CA GLN A 202 -9.59 -5.18 -3.76
C GLN A 202 -9.37 -6.56 -4.37
N THR A 203 -8.30 -7.22 -3.94
CA THR A 203 -8.12 -8.66 -4.06
C THR A 203 -8.53 -9.30 -2.74
N ALA A 204 -9.58 -10.12 -2.76
CA ALA A 204 -10.10 -10.84 -1.59
C ALA A 204 -9.49 -12.23 -1.54
N VAL A 205 -8.72 -12.55 -0.49
CA VAL A 205 -8.26 -13.92 -0.21
C VAL A 205 -9.25 -14.60 0.73
N TYR A 206 -9.57 -15.86 0.45
CA TYR A 206 -10.61 -16.63 1.11
C TYR A 206 -10.10 -18.03 1.49
N ALA A 207 -10.60 -18.54 2.62
CA ALA A 207 -10.46 -19.93 3.00
C ALA A 207 -11.69 -20.43 3.78
N ASP A 208 -12.01 -21.73 3.71
CA ASP A 208 -13.12 -22.32 4.48
C ASP A 208 -12.86 -23.70 5.09
N ILE A 209 -13.76 -24.10 6.00
CA ILE A 209 -13.70 -25.39 6.69
C ILE A 209 -13.87 -26.61 5.77
N GLN A 210 -14.34 -26.43 4.53
CA GLN A 210 -14.48 -27.50 3.54
C GLN A 210 -13.17 -27.81 2.84
N GLY A 211 -12.14 -26.98 3.04
CA GLY A 211 -10.83 -27.16 2.44
C GLY A 211 -10.56 -26.22 1.27
N ASN A 212 -11.49 -25.31 0.95
CA ASN A 212 -11.31 -24.41 -0.18
C ASN A 212 -10.37 -23.26 0.20
N ILE A 213 -9.56 -22.84 -0.77
CA ILE A 213 -8.84 -21.58 -0.77
C ILE A 213 -9.08 -20.88 -2.11
N ALA A 214 -9.25 -19.57 -2.08
CA ALA A 214 -9.49 -18.79 -3.29
C ALA A 214 -8.98 -17.36 -3.18
N PHE A 215 -8.82 -16.69 -4.32
CA PHE A 215 -8.89 -15.24 -4.38
C PHE A 215 -9.83 -14.79 -5.50
N TRP A 216 -10.43 -13.62 -5.32
CA TRP A 216 -11.13 -12.87 -6.37
C TRP A 216 -10.66 -11.43 -6.41
N THR A 217 -10.72 -10.83 -7.60
CA THR A 217 -10.67 -9.38 -7.77
C THR A 217 -12.09 -8.84 -7.66
N ALA A 218 -12.33 -7.96 -6.70
CA ALA A 218 -13.58 -7.24 -6.51
C ALA A 218 -13.36 -5.75 -6.85
N ALA A 219 -13.82 -5.36 -8.03
CA ALA A 219 -13.64 -4.02 -8.56
C ALA A 219 -14.57 -3.75 -9.76
N SER A 220 -14.84 -2.48 -10.03
CA SER A 220 -15.28 -2.03 -11.36
C SER A 220 -14.05 -1.73 -12.21
N VAL A 221 -13.85 -2.48 -13.29
CA VAL A 221 -12.73 -2.25 -14.24
C VAL A 221 -13.28 -1.75 -15.56
N PRO A 222 -12.99 -0.51 -15.98
CA PRO A 222 -13.55 0.03 -17.21
C PRO A 222 -12.98 -0.64 -18.46
N LEU A 223 -13.86 -0.95 -19.41
CA LEU A 223 -13.51 -1.48 -20.74
C LEU A 223 -13.10 -0.33 -21.66
N ARG A 224 -11.79 -0.22 -21.91
CA ARG A 224 -11.15 0.83 -22.72
C ARG A 224 -10.85 0.33 -24.14
N HIS A 225 -11.07 1.19 -25.14
CA HIS A 225 -10.69 0.90 -26.53
C HIS A 225 -9.22 1.18 -26.84
N SER A 226 -8.64 2.15 -26.13
CA SER A 226 -7.27 2.62 -26.28
C SER A 226 -6.52 2.41 -24.97
N MET A 227 -5.27 1.94 -25.06
CA MET A 227 -4.44 1.64 -23.89
C MET A 227 -3.37 2.73 -23.74
N ASN A 228 -3.74 3.87 -23.17
CA ASN A 228 -2.75 4.86 -22.71
C ASN A 228 -2.92 5.15 -21.23
N ALA A 229 -2.44 4.22 -20.40
CA ALA A 229 -2.54 4.25 -18.95
C ALA A 229 -1.73 5.36 -18.24
N MET A 230 -0.91 6.11 -18.97
CA MET A 230 0.13 6.97 -18.37
C MET A 230 0.02 8.44 -18.78
N LEU A 231 -0.90 8.78 -19.68
CA LEU A 231 -1.09 10.15 -20.15
C LEU A 231 -2.60 10.48 -20.21
N PRO A 232 -2.96 11.76 -20.00
CA PRO A 232 -4.33 12.19 -20.24
C PRO A 232 -4.80 11.88 -21.69
N LEU A 233 -6.06 11.49 -21.80
CA LEU A 233 -6.75 11.07 -23.02
C LEU A 233 -7.43 12.26 -23.72
N GLU A 234 -7.86 12.10 -24.97
CA GLU A 234 -8.50 13.17 -25.73
C GLU A 234 -10.03 13.16 -25.55
N GLY A 235 -10.54 14.00 -24.63
CA GLY A 235 -11.96 14.03 -24.26
C GLY A 235 -12.94 14.51 -25.34
N TRP A 236 -12.46 15.06 -26.47
CA TRP A 236 -13.35 15.56 -27.52
C TRP A 236 -13.58 14.59 -28.68
N THR A 237 -12.80 13.51 -28.78
CA THR A 237 -12.85 12.60 -29.94
C THR A 237 -13.86 11.48 -29.78
N GLY A 238 -14.11 11.05 -28.54
CA GLY A 238 -14.94 9.90 -28.24
C GLY A 238 -14.31 8.55 -28.58
N ARG A 239 -12.98 8.50 -28.80
CA ARG A 239 -12.23 7.27 -29.05
C ARG A 239 -11.85 6.52 -27.78
N ASP A 240 -11.70 7.27 -26.68
CA ASP A 240 -11.16 6.77 -25.42
C ASP A 240 -12.25 6.55 -24.36
N GLU A 241 -13.53 6.62 -24.75
CA GLU A 241 -14.67 6.42 -23.85
C GLU A 241 -14.68 5.02 -23.22
N TRP A 242 -15.17 4.96 -21.98
CA TRP A 242 -15.51 3.69 -21.34
C TRP A 242 -16.72 3.07 -22.02
N SER A 243 -16.58 1.81 -22.43
CA SER A 243 -17.65 1.04 -23.11
C SER A 243 -18.49 0.18 -22.16
N GLY A 244 -18.21 0.26 -20.85
CA GLY A 244 -18.79 -0.55 -19.79
C GLY A 244 -17.70 -1.00 -18.81
N PHE A 245 -18.01 -2.03 -18.03
CA PHE A 245 -17.09 -2.64 -17.08
C PHE A 245 -16.89 -4.12 -17.39
N ILE A 246 -15.70 -4.65 -17.08
CA ILE A 246 -15.43 -6.09 -17.11
C ILE A 246 -16.39 -6.78 -16.13
N SER A 247 -16.99 -7.89 -16.55
CA SER A 247 -17.90 -8.62 -15.66
C SER A 247 -17.14 -9.31 -14.53
N PHE A 248 -17.76 -9.45 -13.35
CA PHE A 248 -17.12 -10.07 -12.17
C PHE A 248 -16.51 -11.45 -12.47
N ASP A 249 -17.20 -12.27 -13.26
CA ASP A 249 -16.77 -13.63 -13.61
C ASP A 249 -15.60 -13.66 -14.61
N GLU A 250 -15.29 -12.53 -15.25
CA GLU A 250 -14.14 -12.35 -16.14
C GLU A 250 -12.95 -11.68 -15.43
N LEU A 251 -13.15 -11.09 -14.25
CA LEU A 251 -12.04 -10.52 -13.48
C LEU A 251 -11.08 -11.62 -13.00
N PRO A 252 -9.80 -11.32 -12.73
CA PRO A 252 -8.87 -12.32 -12.25
C PRO A 252 -9.34 -12.96 -10.94
N PHE A 253 -9.38 -14.29 -10.92
CA PHE A 253 -9.64 -15.09 -9.75
C PHE A 253 -8.80 -16.37 -9.80
N GLU A 254 -8.68 -17.05 -8.67
CA GLU A 254 -8.10 -18.38 -8.61
C GLU A 254 -8.75 -19.16 -7.48
N ILE A 255 -9.12 -20.42 -7.74
CA ILE A 255 -9.81 -21.28 -6.77
C ILE A 255 -9.06 -22.61 -6.72
N ASN A 256 -8.71 -23.03 -5.51
CA ASN A 256 -8.08 -24.33 -5.21
C ASN A 256 -6.91 -24.70 -6.15
N PRO A 257 -5.88 -23.86 -6.27
CA PRO A 257 -4.77 -24.14 -7.18
C PRO A 257 -3.99 -25.39 -6.74
N GLU A 258 -3.46 -26.14 -7.71
CA GLU A 258 -2.72 -27.39 -7.47
C GLU A 258 -1.52 -27.22 -6.54
N ARG A 259 -0.86 -26.06 -6.57
CA ARG A 259 0.26 -25.73 -5.67
C ARG A 259 -0.13 -25.70 -4.18
N GLY A 260 -1.43 -25.64 -3.88
CA GLY A 260 -1.99 -25.73 -2.54
C GLY A 260 -1.93 -24.46 -1.71
N PHE A 261 -1.58 -23.32 -2.31
CA PHE A 261 -1.56 -22.02 -1.65
C PHE A 261 -1.90 -20.86 -2.59
N ILE A 262 -2.36 -19.74 -2.00
CA ILE A 262 -2.66 -18.47 -2.68
C ILE A 262 -1.88 -17.36 -1.99
N VAL A 263 -1.34 -16.43 -2.77
CA VAL A 263 -0.62 -15.25 -2.28
C VAL A 263 -1.09 -14.01 -3.03
N CYS A 264 -1.47 -12.99 -2.27
CA CYS A 264 -1.74 -11.66 -2.79
C CYS A 264 -0.92 -10.65 -2.00
N ALA A 265 -0.11 -9.87 -2.70
CA ALA A 265 0.76 -8.86 -2.10
C ALA A 265 0.82 -7.59 -2.97
N ASN A 266 -0.32 -7.18 -3.53
CA ASN A 266 -0.45 -6.08 -4.51
C ASN A 266 0.35 -6.31 -5.81
N ASN A 267 0.64 -7.58 -6.10
CA ASN A 267 1.30 -8.03 -7.31
C ASN A 267 0.38 -8.00 -8.52
N ILE A 268 0.97 -8.14 -9.71
CA ILE A 268 0.26 -8.32 -10.98
C ILE A 268 -0.77 -9.45 -10.85
N LEU A 269 -2.01 -9.17 -11.25
CA LEU A 269 -3.14 -10.10 -11.29
C LEU A 269 -3.31 -10.72 -12.69
N GLY A 270 -4.02 -11.85 -12.78
CA GLY A 270 -4.41 -12.50 -14.04
C GLY A 270 -3.29 -13.25 -14.79
N GLY A 271 -2.03 -12.94 -14.54
CA GLY A 271 -0.88 -13.58 -15.18
C GLY A 271 -0.76 -13.25 -16.68
N ALA A 272 0.17 -13.91 -17.37
CA ALA A 272 0.52 -13.57 -18.75
C ALA A 272 -0.58 -13.85 -19.79
N GLY A 273 -1.60 -14.65 -19.43
CA GLY A 273 -2.72 -15.01 -20.30
C GLY A 273 -3.93 -14.08 -20.21
N TYR A 274 -3.95 -13.15 -19.25
CA TYR A 274 -5.07 -12.22 -19.08
C TYR A 274 -4.96 -11.06 -20.08
N SER A 275 -5.99 -10.89 -20.92
CA SER A 275 -5.95 -9.99 -22.06
C SER A 275 -6.42 -8.57 -21.77
N GLN A 276 -7.22 -8.39 -20.71
CA GLN A 276 -7.78 -7.09 -20.37
C GLN A 276 -6.77 -6.26 -19.57
N TYR A 277 -6.72 -4.97 -19.87
CA TYR A 277 -5.88 -4.04 -19.11
C TYR A 277 -6.44 -3.84 -17.70
N LEU A 278 -5.57 -3.97 -16.69
CA LEU A 278 -5.92 -3.75 -15.28
C LEU A 278 -5.16 -2.56 -14.70
N SER A 279 -3.83 -2.56 -14.83
CA SER A 279 -2.98 -1.54 -14.21
C SER A 279 -1.53 -1.61 -14.67
N THR A 280 -0.81 -0.50 -14.47
CA THR A 280 0.67 -0.42 -14.46
C THR A 280 1.26 -0.13 -13.07
N LEU A 281 0.41 0.10 -12.06
CA LEU A 281 0.75 0.66 -10.74
C LEU A 281 1.14 -0.38 -9.67
N TRP A 282 1.33 -1.64 -10.06
CA TRP A 282 1.69 -2.75 -9.16
C TRP A 282 2.89 -2.47 -8.27
N GLU A 283 2.85 -3.02 -7.05
CA GLU A 283 4.00 -3.03 -6.13
C GLU A 283 5.14 -3.90 -6.69
N PRO A 284 6.40 -3.65 -6.26
CA PRO A 284 7.52 -4.53 -6.58
C PRO A 284 7.24 -5.99 -6.14
N PRO A 285 7.68 -7.00 -6.92
CA PRO A 285 7.29 -8.38 -6.68
C PRO A 285 7.96 -9.03 -5.46
N SER A 286 8.81 -8.32 -4.71
CA SER A 286 9.66 -8.90 -3.67
C SER A 286 8.86 -9.56 -2.53
N ARG A 287 7.78 -8.91 -2.05
CA ARG A 287 6.91 -9.47 -1.00
C ARG A 287 6.18 -10.72 -1.48
N TYR A 288 5.53 -10.62 -2.65
CA TYR A 288 4.85 -11.75 -3.29
C TYR A 288 5.78 -12.95 -3.44
N ARG A 289 6.95 -12.75 -4.05
CA ARG A 289 7.94 -13.81 -4.28
C ARG A 289 8.47 -14.39 -2.97
N ARG A 290 8.67 -13.57 -1.94
CA ARG A 290 9.17 -14.05 -0.64
C ARG A 290 8.15 -14.92 0.08
N ILE A 291 6.86 -14.56 0.04
CA ILE A 291 5.80 -15.41 0.61
C ILE A 291 5.69 -16.72 -0.20
N GLU A 292 5.72 -16.64 -1.53
CA GLU A 292 5.71 -17.81 -2.41
C GLU A 292 6.90 -18.74 -2.15
N GLU A 293 8.11 -18.20 -1.98
CA GLU A 293 9.33 -18.94 -1.63
C GLU A 293 9.14 -19.71 -0.32
N LEU A 294 8.72 -19.03 0.75
CA LEU A 294 8.51 -19.62 2.07
C LEU A 294 7.44 -20.71 2.09
N LEU A 295 6.32 -20.52 1.37
CA LEU A 295 5.24 -21.51 1.28
C LEU A 295 5.58 -22.69 0.34
N SER A 296 6.48 -22.48 -0.62
CA SER A 296 6.94 -23.53 -1.53
C SER A 296 7.98 -24.44 -0.88
N GLU A 297 8.91 -23.87 -0.12
CA GLU A 297 9.94 -24.60 0.63
C GLU A 297 9.35 -25.41 1.80
N SER A 298 8.23 -24.94 2.35
CA SER A 298 7.49 -25.65 3.40
C SER A 298 6.62 -26.79 2.82
N GLU A 299 6.83 -28.01 3.32
CA GLU A 299 5.92 -29.14 3.04
C GLU A 299 4.55 -28.87 3.68
N LYS A 300 4.54 -28.42 4.94
CA LYS A 300 3.35 -28.02 5.69
C LYS A 300 3.63 -26.84 6.61
N SER A 301 2.68 -25.92 6.71
CA SER A 301 2.74 -24.74 7.55
C SER A 301 1.72 -24.81 8.70
N SER A 302 2.12 -24.31 9.86
CA SER A 302 1.29 -24.09 11.04
C SER A 302 0.89 -22.61 11.17
N SER A 303 -0.02 -22.32 12.11
CA SER A 303 -0.33 -20.93 12.49
C SER A 303 0.90 -20.18 13.01
N ASP A 304 1.85 -20.85 13.67
CA ASP A 304 3.07 -20.22 14.16
C ASP A 304 4.06 -19.92 13.01
N ASP A 305 4.13 -20.76 11.98
CA ASP A 305 4.88 -20.44 10.76
C ASP A 305 4.31 -19.21 10.07
N PHE A 306 2.98 -19.05 10.02
CA PHE A 306 2.34 -17.84 9.49
C PHE A 306 2.70 -16.59 10.29
N LYS A 307 2.81 -16.68 11.62
CA LYS A 307 3.29 -15.56 12.46
C LYS A 307 4.72 -15.18 12.09
N LEU A 308 5.59 -16.17 11.85
CA LEU A 308 6.97 -15.93 11.42
C LEU A 308 7.04 -15.30 10.03
N ILE A 309 6.22 -15.75 9.07
CA ILE A 309 6.13 -15.15 7.73
C ILE A 309 5.69 -13.68 7.82
N GLN A 310 4.67 -13.35 8.64
CA GLN A 310 4.25 -11.95 8.87
C GLN A 310 5.33 -11.08 9.53
N GLN A 311 6.38 -11.68 10.08
CA GLN A 311 7.54 -11.00 10.67
C GLN A 311 8.80 -11.10 9.80
N ASP A 312 8.72 -11.67 8.60
CA ASP A 312 9.88 -11.83 7.72
C ASP A 312 10.35 -10.45 7.20
N VAL A 313 11.63 -10.18 7.45
CA VAL A 313 12.31 -8.92 7.09
C VAL A 313 13.38 -9.14 6.03
N ILE A 314 13.35 -10.25 5.29
CA ILE A 314 14.31 -10.48 4.20
C ILE A 314 13.84 -9.74 2.94
N SER A 315 14.72 -8.93 2.36
CA SER A 315 14.43 -8.21 1.11
C SER A 315 14.99 -8.96 -0.09
N LEU A 316 14.11 -9.63 -0.85
CA LEU A 316 14.50 -10.23 -2.13
C LEU A 316 14.95 -9.18 -3.15
N HIS A 317 14.40 -7.96 -3.07
CA HIS A 317 14.86 -6.84 -3.91
C HIS A 317 16.31 -6.49 -3.58
N ALA A 318 16.67 -6.34 -2.30
CA ALA A 318 18.05 -6.04 -1.93
C ALA A 318 19.00 -7.17 -2.29
N LYS A 319 18.57 -8.43 -2.16
CA LYS A 319 19.30 -9.62 -2.61
C LYS A 319 19.58 -9.61 -4.11
N GLU A 320 18.61 -9.20 -4.92
CA GLU A 320 18.75 -9.06 -6.38
C GLU A 320 19.71 -7.92 -6.77
N ILE A 321 19.66 -6.80 -6.04
CA ILE A 321 20.38 -5.57 -6.43
C ILE A 321 21.82 -5.52 -5.91
N THR A 322 22.09 -6.03 -4.71
CA THR A 322 23.42 -5.93 -4.07
C THR A 322 24.58 -6.45 -4.95
N PRO A 323 24.43 -7.55 -5.73
CA PRO A 323 25.48 -8.00 -6.65
C PRO A 323 25.96 -6.92 -7.63
N TYR A 324 25.08 -6.05 -8.12
CA TYR A 324 25.47 -4.95 -9.02
C TYR A 324 26.34 -3.90 -8.32
N ILE A 325 26.09 -3.66 -7.03
CA ILE A 325 26.95 -2.81 -6.19
C ILE A 325 28.33 -3.44 -6.11
N ILE A 326 28.41 -4.71 -5.73
CA ILE A 326 29.69 -5.41 -5.57
C ILE A 326 30.47 -5.47 -6.89
N GLN A 327 29.80 -5.74 -8.00
CA GLN A 327 30.42 -5.84 -9.32
C GLN A 327 30.95 -4.50 -9.82
N ALA A 328 30.27 -3.38 -9.53
CA ALA A 328 30.73 -2.04 -9.93
C ALA A 328 32.08 -1.66 -9.31
N PHE A 329 32.49 -2.31 -8.21
CA PHE A 329 33.79 -2.12 -7.55
C PHE A 329 34.80 -3.24 -7.81
N ALA A 330 34.46 -4.27 -8.59
CA ALA A 330 35.31 -5.46 -8.76
C ALA A 330 36.68 -5.16 -9.40
N THR A 331 36.75 -4.15 -10.27
CA THR A 331 37.97 -3.70 -10.95
C THR A 331 38.48 -2.34 -10.44
N GLU A 332 37.86 -1.78 -9.39
CA GLU A 332 38.24 -0.49 -8.83
C GLU A 332 39.49 -0.64 -7.95
N THR A 333 40.55 0.09 -8.30
CA THR A 333 41.84 0.05 -7.58
C THR A 333 42.01 1.17 -6.57
N THR A 334 41.14 2.19 -6.60
CA THR A 334 41.27 3.44 -5.82
C THR A 334 40.22 3.60 -4.73
N MET A 335 39.61 2.51 -4.26
CA MET A 335 38.61 2.53 -3.18
C MET A 335 39.14 3.20 -1.90
N THR A 336 38.29 3.98 -1.25
CA THR A 336 38.56 4.49 0.11
C THR A 336 38.46 3.37 1.16
N ALA A 337 38.89 3.66 2.38
CA ALA A 337 38.71 2.71 3.50
C ALA A 337 37.23 2.51 3.84
N SER A 338 36.42 3.58 3.79
CA SER A 338 34.98 3.53 4.04
C SER A 338 34.25 2.71 2.98
N GLU A 339 34.57 2.87 1.70
CA GLU A 339 33.99 2.07 0.61
C GLU A 339 34.31 0.58 0.78
N ARG A 340 35.57 0.24 1.10
CA ARG A 340 35.95 -1.17 1.36
C ARG A 340 35.15 -1.78 2.51
N GLN A 341 35.00 -1.03 3.61
CA GLN A 341 34.26 -1.49 4.78
C GLN A 341 32.76 -1.66 4.48
N ALA A 342 32.16 -0.70 3.75
CA ALA A 342 30.76 -0.78 3.33
C ALA A 342 30.51 -2.00 2.43
N LEU A 343 31.40 -2.27 1.48
CA LEU A 343 31.32 -3.45 0.62
C LEU A 343 31.48 -4.76 1.41
N GLU A 344 32.27 -4.77 2.49
CA GLU A 344 32.36 -5.94 3.39
C GLU A 344 31.03 -6.19 4.11
N TYR A 345 30.38 -5.15 4.63
CA TYR A 345 29.03 -5.29 5.21
C TYR A 345 28.03 -5.82 4.17
N LEU A 346 28.03 -5.26 2.96
CA LEU A 346 27.10 -5.67 1.89
C LEU A 346 27.35 -7.11 1.40
N ARG A 347 28.62 -7.55 1.30
CA ARG A 347 28.96 -8.92 0.89
C ARG A 347 28.53 -9.97 1.91
N ASN A 348 28.61 -9.65 3.19
CA ASN A 348 28.29 -10.56 4.29
C ASN A 348 26.83 -10.46 4.75
N TRP A 349 26.04 -9.60 4.11
CA TRP A 349 24.65 -9.39 4.46
C TRP A 349 23.78 -10.58 4.03
N ASP A 350 22.96 -11.07 4.94
CA ASP A 350 21.94 -12.08 4.70
C ASP A 350 20.60 -11.50 4.20
N PHE A 351 20.60 -10.21 3.85
CA PHE A 351 19.47 -9.44 3.34
C PHE A 351 18.31 -9.25 4.33
N ARG A 352 18.52 -9.54 5.62
CA ARG A 352 17.59 -9.17 6.69
C ARG A 352 17.62 -7.66 6.92
N CYS A 353 16.44 -7.07 7.10
CA CYS A 353 16.27 -5.66 7.46
C CYS A 353 15.95 -5.52 8.96
N ALA A 354 16.73 -6.15 9.84
CA ALA A 354 16.54 -6.01 11.28
C ALA A 354 17.04 -4.64 11.78
N THR A 355 16.60 -4.23 12.97
CA THR A 355 16.95 -2.93 13.58
C THR A 355 18.45 -2.74 13.78
N THR A 356 19.21 -3.83 13.92
CA THR A 356 20.67 -3.79 14.15
C THR A 356 21.51 -3.86 12.89
N ASP A 357 20.90 -4.10 11.72
CA ASP A 357 21.63 -4.45 10.50
C ASP A 357 22.23 -3.20 9.84
N ILE A 358 23.55 -3.11 9.82
CA ILE A 358 24.30 -1.99 9.25
C ILE A 358 24.20 -1.98 7.71
N ALA A 359 24.28 -3.17 7.09
CA ALA A 359 24.18 -3.32 5.65
C ALA A 359 22.83 -2.81 5.12
N THR A 360 21.75 -2.99 5.88
CA THR A 360 20.41 -2.45 5.58
C THR A 360 20.42 -0.93 5.48
N THR A 361 21.05 -0.25 6.46
CA THR A 361 21.21 1.21 6.47
C THR A 361 21.97 1.68 5.23
N ILE A 362 23.11 1.05 4.94
CA ILE A 362 23.96 1.39 3.79
C ILE A 362 23.19 1.18 2.49
N PHE A 363 22.52 0.03 2.32
CA PHE A 363 21.78 -0.29 1.10
C PHE A 363 20.61 0.68 0.86
N ASN A 364 19.84 1.02 1.89
CA ASN A 364 18.67 1.89 1.74
C ASN A 364 19.08 3.33 1.42
N GLU A 365 20.13 3.85 2.06
CA GLU A 365 20.68 5.17 1.68
C GLU A 365 21.30 5.13 0.27
N TRP A 366 22.06 4.10 -0.06
CA TRP A 366 22.57 3.91 -1.41
C TRP A 366 21.44 3.92 -2.46
N PHE A 367 20.31 3.29 -2.16
CA PHE A 367 19.17 3.27 -3.07
C PHE A 367 18.53 4.65 -3.24
N VAL A 368 18.41 5.44 -2.17
CA VAL A 368 17.96 6.84 -2.27
C VAL A 368 18.92 7.65 -3.16
N GLN A 369 20.23 7.57 -2.90
CA GLN A 369 21.24 8.28 -3.69
C GLN A 369 21.28 7.80 -5.14
N LEU A 370 21.04 6.50 -5.40
CA LEU A 370 20.93 5.96 -6.74
C LEU A 370 19.80 6.63 -7.52
N LEU A 371 18.62 6.79 -6.92
CA LEU A 371 17.49 7.45 -7.59
C LEU A 371 17.84 8.90 -7.96
N HIS A 372 18.45 9.65 -7.05
CA HIS A 372 18.89 11.01 -7.34
C HIS A 372 19.94 11.05 -8.45
N ASN A 373 20.99 10.24 -8.35
CA ASN A 373 22.10 10.21 -9.31
C ASN A 373 21.75 9.62 -10.68
N THR A 374 20.59 8.97 -10.85
CA THR A 374 20.14 8.35 -12.11
C THR A 374 19.05 9.15 -12.82
N PHE A 375 18.32 10.01 -12.11
CA PHE A 375 17.12 10.66 -12.67
C PHE A 375 17.09 12.17 -12.51
N GLU A 376 17.84 12.75 -11.57
CA GLU A 376 17.68 14.17 -11.22
C GLU A 376 18.15 15.11 -12.32
N ASP A 377 19.19 14.75 -13.09
CA ASP A 377 19.77 15.62 -14.09
C ASP A 377 18.89 15.79 -15.33
N GLU A 378 18.15 14.76 -15.77
CA GLU A 378 17.18 14.91 -16.86
C GLU A 378 15.80 15.37 -16.38
N MET A 379 15.34 14.94 -15.20
CA MET A 379 14.00 15.30 -14.70
C MET A 379 13.97 16.68 -14.03
N GLY A 380 15.09 17.10 -13.42
CA GLY A 380 15.12 18.16 -12.43
C GLY A 380 14.42 17.77 -11.12
N GLY A 381 14.74 18.49 -10.04
CA GLY A 381 14.26 18.15 -8.70
C GLY A 381 12.73 18.15 -8.52
N ALA A 382 11.99 18.95 -9.28
CA ALA A 382 10.52 18.99 -9.17
C ALA A 382 9.86 17.70 -9.69
N LEU A 383 10.21 17.27 -10.91
CA LEU A 383 9.66 16.07 -11.50
C LEU A 383 10.21 14.81 -10.82
N LEU A 384 11.46 14.82 -10.36
CA LEU A 384 11.99 13.73 -9.52
C LEU A 384 11.15 13.56 -8.24
N ASN A 385 10.81 14.65 -7.56
CA ASN A 385 9.97 14.58 -6.36
C ASN A 385 8.59 13.98 -6.63
N ASP A 386 7.98 14.31 -7.79
CA ASP A 386 6.72 13.70 -8.21
C ASP A 386 6.89 12.21 -8.57
N PHE A 387 8.00 11.85 -9.22
CA PHE A 387 8.33 10.46 -9.58
C PHE A 387 8.53 9.57 -8.34
N ILE A 388 9.24 10.07 -7.32
CA ILE A 388 9.51 9.33 -6.08
C ILE A 388 8.37 9.38 -5.05
N TYR A 389 7.30 10.12 -5.34
CA TYR A 389 6.12 10.24 -4.46
C TYR A 389 5.43 8.88 -4.26
N PHE A 390 5.31 8.08 -5.32
CA PHE A 390 4.76 6.72 -5.29
C PHE A 390 5.89 5.70 -5.32
N SER A 391 6.34 5.25 -4.13
CA SER A 391 7.55 4.44 -3.96
C SER A 391 7.63 3.19 -4.86
N ALA A 392 6.51 2.54 -5.17
CA ALA A 392 6.46 1.35 -6.02
C ALA A 392 7.09 1.57 -7.42
N ILE A 393 6.92 2.77 -8.02
CA ILE A 393 7.39 3.06 -9.38
C ILE A 393 8.93 3.18 -9.41
N PRO A 394 9.59 4.02 -8.59
CA PRO A 394 11.06 4.09 -8.54
C PRO A 394 11.72 2.76 -8.25
N TYR A 395 11.20 1.94 -7.33
CA TYR A 395 11.74 0.60 -7.07
C TYR A 395 11.76 -0.24 -8.35
N ARG A 396 10.63 -0.34 -9.05
CA ARG A 396 10.54 -1.12 -10.30
C ARG A 396 11.40 -0.54 -11.43
N ALA A 397 11.43 0.78 -11.58
CA ALA A 397 12.21 1.46 -12.60
C ALA A 397 13.71 1.25 -12.39
N ALA A 398 14.20 1.49 -11.17
CA ALA A 398 15.61 1.30 -10.83
C ALA A 398 16.05 -0.16 -10.99
N THR A 399 15.26 -1.14 -10.53
CA THR A 399 15.54 -2.56 -10.77
C THR A 399 15.66 -2.86 -12.26
N ARG A 400 14.73 -2.37 -13.09
CA ARG A 400 14.76 -2.57 -14.54
C ARG A 400 16.01 -1.96 -15.18
N LEU A 401 16.42 -0.76 -14.77
CA LEU A 401 17.61 -0.11 -15.30
C LEU A 401 18.90 -0.83 -14.89
N LEU A 402 18.99 -1.28 -13.64
CA LEU A 402 20.17 -1.99 -13.13
C LEU A 402 20.36 -3.36 -13.80
N THR A 403 19.25 -4.06 -14.08
CA THR A 403 19.26 -5.36 -14.77
C THR A 403 19.46 -5.26 -16.28
N ALA A 404 19.29 -4.08 -16.89
CA ALA A 404 19.59 -3.84 -18.30
C ALA A 404 21.10 -3.73 -18.56
N ASP A 405 21.54 -4.08 -19.77
CA ASP A 405 22.94 -3.99 -20.20
C ASP A 405 23.45 -2.54 -20.20
N SER A 406 22.63 -1.61 -20.67
CA SER A 406 22.91 -0.18 -20.70
C SER A 406 21.61 0.64 -20.67
N SER A 407 21.74 1.91 -20.28
CA SER A 407 20.65 2.89 -20.31
C SER A 407 21.26 4.28 -20.43
N SER A 408 20.60 5.18 -21.17
CA SER A 408 20.97 6.60 -21.21
C SER A 408 20.76 7.30 -19.88
N TRP A 409 19.85 6.81 -19.03
CA TRP A 409 19.63 7.34 -17.67
C TRP A 409 20.83 7.23 -16.72
N PHE A 410 21.90 6.52 -17.10
CA PHE A 410 23.12 6.51 -16.29
C PHE A 410 24.14 7.57 -16.72
N ASP A 411 23.88 8.29 -17.80
CA ASP A 411 24.70 9.39 -18.27
C ASP A 411 24.25 10.67 -17.57
N ASN A 412 25.16 11.37 -16.89
CA ASN A 412 24.81 12.65 -16.29
C ASN A 412 24.96 13.75 -17.34
N VAL A 413 23.83 14.25 -17.85
CA VAL A 413 23.81 15.21 -18.96
C VAL A 413 24.39 16.58 -18.60
N ALA A 414 24.67 16.83 -17.32
CA ALA A 414 25.33 18.04 -16.86
C ALA A 414 26.87 17.96 -16.87
N THR A 415 27.46 16.78 -17.15
CA THR A 415 28.91 16.61 -17.24
C THR A 415 29.39 16.53 -18.70
N GLY A 416 30.71 16.66 -18.89
CA GLY A 416 31.34 16.53 -20.21
C GLY A 416 31.78 15.10 -20.54
N GLN A 417 31.55 14.13 -19.65
CA GLN A 417 31.92 12.72 -19.84
C GLN A 417 30.66 11.86 -19.78
N VAL A 418 30.60 10.79 -20.57
CA VAL A 418 29.46 9.87 -20.51
C VAL A 418 29.68 8.89 -19.37
N GLU A 419 28.90 9.01 -18.30
CA GLU A 419 28.95 8.07 -17.20
C GLU A 419 28.35 6.70 -17.56
N THR A 420 28.91 5.65 -16.97
CA THR A 420 28.38 4.30 -17.07
C THR A 420 27.54 3.95 -15.85
N LYS A 421 26.73 2.88 -15.95
CA LYS A 421 26.04 2.25 -14.81
C LYS A 421 26.97 2.07 -13.59
N SER A 422 28.20 1.59 -13.80
CA SER A 422 29.17 1.41 -12.71
C SER A 422 29.70 2.74 -12.15
N ASN A 423 29.74 3.83 -12.93
CA ASN A 423 30.06 5.15 -12.40
C ASN A 423 28.97 5.64 -11.44
N ILE A 424 27.70 5.56 -11.87
CA ILE A 424 26.55 6.01 -11.06
C ILE A 424 26.38 5.16 -9.79
N ILE A 425 26.54 3.84 -9.88
CA ILE A 425 26.50 2.96 -8.70
C ILE A 425 27.58 3.33 -7.68
N ARG A 426 28.83 3.55 -8.13
CA ARG A 426 29.95 3.92 -7.24
C ARG A 426 29.73 5.29 -6.62
N LYS A 427 29.32 6.28 -7.42
CA LYS A 427 28.97 7.62 -6.94
C LYS A 427 27.89 7.55 -5.85
N SER A 428 26.83 6.78 -6.09
CA SER A 428 25.73 6.62 -5.14
C SER A 428 26.17 5.97 -3.84
N LEU A 429 27.13 5.04 -3.87
CA LEU A 429 27.68 4.48 -2.63
C LEU A 429 28.48 5.53 -1.88
N LYS A 430 29.33 6.29 -2.57
CA LYS A 430 30.08 7.39 -1.95
C LYS A 430 29.15 8.39 -1.27
N ASP A 431 28.16 8.91 -1.99
CA ASP A 431 27.21 9.90 -1.47
C ASP A 431 26.40 9.36 -0.29
N ALA A 432 26.08 8.05 -0.31
CA ALA A 432 25.40 7.38 0.79
C ALA A 432 26.27 7.30 2.04
N LEU A 433 27.54 6.96 1.90
CA LEU A 433 28.48 6.92 3.03
C LEU A 433 28.70 8.31 3.63
N ASP A 434 28.82 9.34 2.79
CA ASP A 434 28.96 10.73 3.21
C ASP A 434 27.70 11.19 3.99
N THR A 435 26.51 10.82 3.50
CA THR A 435 25.23 11.13 4.17
C THR A 435 25.09 10.41 5.51
N LEU A 436 25.40 9.10 5.56
CA LEU A 436 25.30 8.32 6.78
C LEU A 436 26.34 8.76 7.83
N GLN A 437 27.54 9.15 7.40
CA GLN A 437 28.55 9.72 8.30
C GLN A 437 28.03 11.01 8.96
N LEU A 438 27.36 11.89 8.20
CA LEU A 438 26.75 13.11 8.75
C LEU A 438 25.62 12.79 9.75
N LEU A 439 24.81 11.78 9.47
CA LEU A 439 23.64 11.43 10.29
C LEU A 439 23.99 10.61 11.54
N LEU A 440 24.96 9.70 11.45
CA LEU A 440 25.22 8.66 12.45
C LEU A 440 26.67 8.67 12.98
N GLY A 441 27.51 9.57 12.48
CA GLY A 441 28.91 9.73 12.88
C GLY A 441 29.88 8.83 12.13
N ASP A 442 31.16 8.94 12.47
CA ASP A 442 32.29 8.36 11.71
C ASP A 442 32.38 6.82 11.77
N GLU A 443 31.79 6.21 12.79
CA GLU A 443 31.95 4.79 13.08
C GLU A 443 30.81 3.96 12.48
N MET A 444 31.03 3.33 11.32
CA MET A 444 30.01 2.52 10.60
C MET A 444 29.33 1.43 11.46
N LYS A 445 30.02 0.91 12.48
CA LYS A 445 29.45 -0.07 13.41
C LYS A 445 28.22 0.46 14.19
N ASN A 446 28.07 1.78 14.27
CA ASN A 446 26.95 2.45 14.92
C ASN A 446 25.79 2.75 13.95
N TRP A 447 25.94 2.45 12.66
CA TRP A 447 24.93 2.75 11.63
C TRP A 447 23.80 1.72 11.61
N GLN A 448 23.24 1.42 12.77
CA GLN A 448 22.15 0.45 12.92
C GLN A 448 20.86 0.98 12.30
N TRP A 449 20.15 0.13 11.56
CA TRP A 449 18.93 0.53 10.83
C TRP A 449 17.89 1.22 11.71
N GLY A 450 17.64 0.69 12.91
CA GLY A 450 16.67 1.22 13.87
C GLY A 450 17.05 2.58 14.47
N ALA A 451 18.27 3.09 14.23
CA ALA A 451 18.67 4.43 14.63
C ALA A 451 18.01 5.51 13.75
N ILE A 452 17.77 5.22 12.47
CA ILE A 452 17.15 6.15 11.51
C ILE A 452 15.77 5.69 11.03
N HIS A 453 15.49 4.38 11.09
CA HIS A 453 14.21 3.78 10.75
C HIS A 453 13.39 3.55 12.01
N GLN A 454 12.51 4.53 12.29
CA GLN A 454 11.68 4.54 13.48
C GLN A 454 10.22 4.73 13.14
N VAL A 455 9.35 4.04 13.88
CA VAL A 455 7.91 4.22 13.84
C VAL A 455 7.45 5.14 14.95
N GLU A 456 6.73 6.20 14.57
CA GLU A 456 6.06 7.13 15.49
C GLU A 456 4.61 7.25 15.03
N PHE A 457 3.67 6.94 15.92
CA PHE A 457 2.25 7.09 15.64
C PHE A 457 1.84 8.50 16.02
N ALA A 458 1.80 9.39 15.02
CA ALA A 458 1.50 10.80 15.23
C ALA A 458 -0.01 11.07 15.23
N HIS A 459 -0.49 11.70 16.30
CA HIS A 459 -1.88 12.16 16.41
C HIS A 459 -2.05 13.50 15.69
N PRO A 460 -3.20 13.79 15.04
CA PRO A 460 -3.45 15.10 14.41
C PRO A 460 -3.20 16.28 15.36
N PHE A 461 -3.62 16.18 16.63
CA PHE A 461 -3.33 17.21 17.64
C PHE A 461 -1.89 17.18 18.17
N GLY A 462 -1.19 16.06 18.04
CA GLY A 462 0.23 15.94 18.37
C GLY A 462 1.14 16.77 17.47
N SER A 463 0.65 17.22 16.31
CA SER A 463 1.38 18.18 15.46
C SER A 463 1.71 19.52 16.16
N ARG A 464 1.08 19.81 17.30
CA ARG A 464 1.34 21.01 18.12
C ARG A 464 2.08 20.62 19.40
N LYS A 465 3.35 21.01 19.52
CA LYS A 465 4.09 20.83 20.78
C LYS A 465 3.49 21.66 21.93
N PRO A 466 3.41 21.14 23.16
CA PRO A 466 3.90 19.84 23.65
C PRO A 466 2.85 18.70 23.62
N LEU A 467 1.76 18.83 22.84
CA LEU A 467 0.71 17.82 22.76
C LEU A 467 1.19 16.51 22.13
N ASP A 468 2.28 16.55 21.35
CA ASP A 468 3.01 15.36 20.89
C ASP A 468 3.31 14.40 22.04
N LYS A 469 3.71 14.90 23.21
CA LYS A 469 4.06 14.07 24.37
C LYS A 469 2.87 13.35 25.02
N VAL A 470 1.64 13.78 24.71
CA VAL A 470 0.41 13.21 25.28
C VAL A 470 -0.25 12.27 24.28
N PHE A 471 -0.27 12.67 23.01
CA PHE A 471 -1.05 11.95 22.00
C PHE A 471 -0.21 11.04 21.10
N ASN A 472 1.06 11.34 20.85
CA ASN A 472 1.90 10.48 20.01
C ASN A 472 2.39 9.27 20.80
N ILE A 473 2.61 8.16 20.09
CA ILE A 473 3.16 6.92 20.63
C ILE A 473 4.46 6.62 19.88
N GLY A 474 5.55 6.39 20.62
CA GLY A 474 6.90 6.26 20.07
C GLY A 474 7.72 7.56 20.14
N PRO A 475 8.81 7.70 19.36
CA PRO A 475 9.26 6.76 18.32
C PRO A 475 9.85 5.46 18.88
N PHE A 476 9.75 4.37 18.10
CA PHE A 476 10.40 3.08 18.37
C PHE A 476 11.26 2.65 17.18
N PRO A 477 12.43 2.02 17.40
CA PRO A 477 13.19 1.38 16.34
C PRO A 477 12.31 0.36 15.59
N ALA A 478 12.34 0.39 14.26
CA ALA A 478 11.55 -0.50 13.42
C ALA A 478 12.45 -1.36 12.53
N SER A 479 12.02 -2.59 12.26
CA SER A 479 12.60 -3.48 11.26
C SER A 479 11.81 -3.40 9.95
N GLY A 480 12.29 -4.10 8.92
CA GLY A 480 11.68 -4.11 7.60
C GLY A 480 12.14 -2.95 6.71
N SER A 481 11.65 -2.96 5.47
CA SER A 481 11.79 -1.89 4.48
C SER A 481 10.53 -1.87 3.59
N ALA A 482 10.52 -1.05 2.55
CA ALA A 482 9.46 -1.04 1.53
C ALA A 482 9.29 -2.40 0.80
N THR A 483 10.29 -3.27 0.86
CA THR A 483 10.40 -4.48 0.02
C THR A 483 10.36 -5.80 0.79
N THR A 484 10.15 -5.76 2.11
CA THR A 484 10.04 -6.92 3.00
C THR A 484 8.58 -7.26 3.32
N ILE A 485 8.29 -8.51 3.71
CA ILE A 485 6.92 -8.94 4.06
C ILE A 485 6.39 -8.13 5.24
N SER A 486 7.14 -8.11 6.35
CA SER A 486 6.93 -7.15 7.44
C SER A 486 7.41 -5.79 6.94
N LYS A 487 6.52 -5.08 6.24
CA LYS A 487 6.82 -3.83 5.54
C LYS A 487 7.06 -2.70 6.55
N GLY A 488 8.20 -2.04 6.42
CA GLY A 488 8.55 -0.80 7.11
C GLY A 488 8.83 0.26 6.06
N ASP A 489 7.79 0.77 5.41
CA ASP A 489 7.97 1.68 4.28
C ASP A 489 8.24 3.10 4.75
N TYR A 490 9.07 3.82 4.02
CA TYR A 490 9.40 5.22 4.28
C TYR A 490 9.22 6.05 3.02
N LYS A 491 9.11 7.36 3.16
CA LYS A 491 9.01 8.25 2.00
C LYS A 491 10.40 8.42 1.39
N LEU A 492 10.56 8.12 0.10
CA LEU A 492 11.82 8.38 -0.62
C LEU A 492 12.19 9.86 -0.61
N SER A 493 11.20 10.76 -0.59
CA SER A 493 11.39 12.21 -0.51
C SER A 493 11.77 12.73 0.90
N ASN A 494 11.61 11.91 1.94
CA ASN A 494 11.97 12.25 3.33
C ASN A 494 12.26 10.96 4.13
N PRO A 495 13.35 10.27 3.82
CA PRO A 495 13.72 9.01 4.45
C PRO A 495 14.25 9.25 5.89
N PHE A 496 14.28 8.29 6.81
CA PHE A 496 13.84 6.90 6.75
C PHE A 496 12.71 6.61 7.75
N LYS A 497 12.01 7.63 8.26
CA LYS A 497 10.92 7.40 9.21
C LYS A 497 9.84 6.52 8.60
N VAL A 498 9.37 5.52 9.37
CA VAL A 498 8.29 4.63 8.95
C VAL A 498 7.04 5.47 8.70
N PHE A 499 6.55 5.38 7.47
CA PHE A 499 5.33 6.03 7.02
C PHE A 499 4.18 5.04 6.90
N SER A 500 4.44 3.80 6.49
CA SER A 500 3.44 2.73 6.32
C SER A 500 3.97 1.40 6.86
N ALA A 501 3.12 0.64 7.54
CA ALA A 501 3.45 -0.63 8.18
C ALA A 501 2.19 -1.50 8.37
N PRO A 502 2.29 -2.80 8.73
CA PRO A 502 1.14 -3.64 9.08
C PRO A 502 0.23 -2.99 10.11
N SER A 503 -0.94 -2.52 9.66
CA SER A 503 -1.92 -1.75 10.44
C SER A 503 -2.74 -2.63 11.39
N MET A 504 -2.87 -3.90 11.04
CA MET A 504 -3.28 -5.01 11.90
C MET A 504 -2.66 -6.29 11.32
N ARG A 505 -2.71 -7.38 12.07
CA ARG A 505 -2.41 -8.72 11.57
C ARG A 505 -3.48 -9.69 12.03
N GLN A 506 -3.87 -10.61 11.16
CA GLN A 506 -4.82 -11.70 11.42
C GLN A 506 -4.26 -13.02 10.89
N ILE A 507 -4.45 -14.09 11.66
CA ILE A 507 -4.26 -15.48 11.21
C ILE A 507 -5.46 -16.30 11.71
N VAL A 508 -6.04 -17.10 10.82
CA VAL A 508 -7.17 -17.99 11.13
C VAL A 508 -6.83 -19.40 10.64
N ASP A 509 -6.81 -20.35 11.57
CA ASP A 509 -6.69 -21.79 11.26
C ASP A 509 -8.08 -22.41 11.31
N LEU A 510 -8.57 -22.87 10.17
CA LEU A 510 -9.95 -23.38 10.04
C LEU A 510 -10.12 -24.79 10.62
N ALA A 511 -9.10 -25.35 11.27
CA ALA A 511 -9.28 -26.43 12.24
C ALA A 511 -10.04 -25.95 13.49
N ASN A 512 -9.98 -24.64 13.80
CA ASN A 512 -10.78 -23.99 14.82
C ASN A 512 -11.30 -22.63 14.31
N PRO A 513 -12.34 -22.62 13.46
CA PRO A 513 -12.88 -21.39 12.87
C PRO A 513 -13.44 -20.41 13.93
N GLY A 514 -13.67 -20.88 15.15
CA GLY A 514 -14.13 -20.05 16.27
C GLY A 514 -13.05 -19.15 16.90
N GLN A 515 -11.80 -19.22 16.40
CA GLN A 515 -10.66 -18.47 16.93
C GLN A 515 -9.80 -17.86 15.81
N ALA A 516 -9.25 -16.69 16.10
CA ALA A 516 -8.25 -16.03 15.28
C ALA A 516 -7.10 -15.50 16.15
N PHE A 517 -5.91 -15.44 15.58
CA PHE A 517 -4.78 -14.70 16.16
C PHE A 517 -4.78 -13.30 15.56
N MET A 518 -4.92 -12.26 16.39
CA MET A 518 -5.04 -10.88 15.94
C MET A 518 -4.18 -9.91 16.76
N VAL A 519 -3.71 -8.84 16.12
CA VAL A 519 -3.06 -7.72 16.80
C VAL A 519 -3.22 -6.43 15.99
N ASN A 520 -3.57 -5.33 16.65
CA ASN A 520 -3.53 -3.97 16.10
C ASN A 520 -2.20 -3.28 16.42
N GLN A 521 -1.84 -2.24 15.66
CA GLN A 521 -0.64 -1.42 15.94
C GLN A 521 -0.66 -0.77 17.32
N LEU A 522 -1.83 -0.30 17.74
CA LEU A 522 -2.08 0.36 19.02
C LEU A 522 -3.16 -0.40 19.80
N GLY A 523 -3.86 0.24 20.71
CA GLY A 523 -5.00 -0.35 21.41
C GLY A 523 -6.35 -0.18 20.69
N GLN A 524 -7.40 -0.77 21.26
CA GLN A 524 -8.75 -0.70 20.69
C GLN A 524 -9.41 0.69 20.82
N SER A 525 -8.96 1.52 21.77
CA SER A 525 -9.55 2.83 22.06
C SER A 525 -8.81 3.95 21.34
N GLY A 526 -9.56 4.88 20.74
CA GLY A 526 -9.01 6.15 20.23
C GLY A 526 -8.90 7.27 21.27
N GLN A 527 -9.24 6.99 22.54
CA GLN A 527 -9.18 7.98 23.61
C GLN A 527 -7.81 7.96 24.28
N ALA A 528 -7.07 9.07 24.17
CA ALA A 528 -5.65 9.16 24.55
C ALA A 528 -5.28 8.74 25.98
N LEU A 529 -6.20 8.86 26.94
CA LEU A 529 -5.96 8.51 28.34
C LEU A 529 -6.59 7.16 28.74
N HIS A 530 -7.16 6.44 27.79
CA HIS A 530 -7.76 5.14 28.03
C HIS A 530 -6.68 4.07 28.12
N GLN A 531 -6.84 3.09 29.01
CA GLN A 531 -5.87 1.99 29.19
C GLN A 531 -5.64 1.16 27.92
N HIS A 532 -6.60 1.18 26.98
CA HIS A 532 -6.53 0.50 25.68
C HIS A 532 -6.22 1.47 24.54
N TYR A 533 -5.48 2.56 24.78
CA TYR A 533 -5.04 3.48 23.73
C TYR A 533 -3.86 2.89 22.92
N ASP A 534 -2.92 2.24 23.61
CA ASP A 534 -1.67 1.74 23.04
C ASP A 534 -1.22 0.38 23.61
N ASP A 535 -2.11 -0.33 24.32
CA ASP A 535 -1.78 -1.56 25.05
C ASP A 535 -1.37 -2.76 24.18
N GLN A 536 -1.73 -2.78 22.89
CA GLN A 536 -1.21 -3.79 21.96
C GLN A 536 0.11 -3.39 21.30
N THR A 537 0.57 -2.14 21.42
CA THR A 537 1.79 -1.66 20.74
C THR A 537 3.02 -2.51 21.06
N PRO A 538 3.31 -2.87 22.34
CA PRO A 538 4.44 -3.74 22.66
C PRO A 538 4.31 -5.12 22.02
N LEU A 539 3.10 -5.65 21.94
CA LEU A 539 2.83 -6.94 21.33
C LEU A 539 3.07 -6.88 19.81
N TRP A 540 2.56 -5.85 19.15
CA TRP A 540 2.73 -5.62 17.71
C TRP A 540 4.19 -5.43 17.30
N LEU A 541 4.96 -4.66 18.08
CA LEU A 541 6.39 -4.40 17.85
C LEU A 541 7.24 -5.68 17.93
N ASN A 542 6.81 -6.64 18.75
CA ASN A 542 7.55 -7.89 19.00
C ASN A 542 6.95 -9.10 18.25
N GLY A 543 6.06 -8.87 17.28
CA GLY A 543 5.45 -9.94 16.48
C GLY A 543 4.52 -10.88 17.25
N GLY A 544 3.95 -10.40 18.37
CA GLY A 544 2.99 -11.16 19.16
C GLY A 544 1.55 -11.00 18.69
N TYR A 545 0.67 -11.88 19.18
CA TYR A 545 -0.75 -11.93 18.82
C TYR A 545 -1.61 -12.21 20.05
N ARG A 546 -2.84 -11.70 20.05
CA ARG A 546 -3.90 -12.10 20.97
C ARG A 546 -4.78 -13.14 20.29
N THR A 547 -5.37 -14.04 21.06
CA THR A 547 -6.42 -14.92 20.55
C THR A 547 -7.76 -14.23 20.73
N VAL A 548 -8.47 -14.04 19.62
CA VAL A 548 -9.85 -13.57 19.57
C VAL A 548 -10.76 -14.77 19.35
N THR A 549 -11.88 -14.84 20.05
CA THR A 549 -12.88 -15.91 19.89
C THR A 549 -14.24 -15.33 19.56
N ILE A 550 -15.02 -16.07 18.78
CA ILE A 550 -16.44 -15.78 18.49
C ILE A 550 -17.41 -16.59 19.36
N ASP A 551 -16.89 -17.42 20.30
CA ASP A 551 -17.74 -18.17 21.22
C ASP A 551 -18.37 -17.21 22.24
N TRP A 552 -19.65 -16.92 22.03
CA TRP A 552 -20.43 -16.04 22.88
C TRP A 552 -20.49 -16.51 24.35
N ASN A 553 -20.43 -17.82 24.61
CA ASN A 553 -20.42 -18.34 25.98
C ASN A 553 -19.12 -18.00 26.70
N ILE A 554 -17.99 -18.07 25.99
CA ILE A 554 -16.70 -17.63 26.54
C ILE A 554 -16.74 -16.12 26.79
N ILE A 555 -17.20 -15.33 25.82
CA ILE A 555 -17.20 -13.86 25.89
C ILE A 555 -18.08 -13.35 27.04
N ARG A 556 -19.32 -13.83 27.13
CA ARG A 556 -20.29 -13.34 28.13
C ARG A 556 -19.95 -13.70 29.58
N THR A 557 -19.03 -14.65 29.80
CA THR A 557 -18.60 -15.08 31.14
C THR A 557 -17.33 -14.39 31.61
N GLN A 558 -16.65 -13.65 30.73
CA GLN A 558 -15.52 -12.81 31.11
C GLN A 558 -15.98 -11.56 31.88
N LYS A 559 -15.04 -10.94 32.58
CA LYS A 559 -15.26 -9.69 33.31
C LYS A 559 -15.00 -8.49 32.38
N TRP A 560 -15.97 -8.14 31.56
CA TRP A 560 -15.96 -6.93 30.72
C TRP A 560 -16.90 -5.86 31.27
N ASP A 561 -16.60 -4.59 30.93
CA ASP A 561 -17.59 -3.52 31.07
C ASP A 561 -18.77 -3.80 30.14
N ARG A 562 -19.99 -3.76 30.69
CA ARG A 562 -21.22 -4.09 29.97
C ARG A 562 -22.14 -2.88 29.87
N LEU A 563 -22.47 -2.50 28.64
CA LEU A 563 -23.53 -1.55 28.32
C LEU A 563 -24.73 -2.29 27.72
N GLU A 564 -25.93 -2.05 28.24
CA GLU A 564 -27.17 -2.59 27.70
C GLU A 564 -28.02 -1.46 27.11
N LEU A 565 -28.21 -1.50 25.79
CA LEU A 565 -29.05 -0.55 25.05
C LEU A 565 -30.42 -1.19 24.80
N ARG A 566 -31.48 -0.56 25.29
CA ARG A 566 -32.86 -1.05 25.11
C ARG A 566 -33.60 -0.16 24.11
N PRO A 567 -34.30 -0.74 23.12
CA PRO A 567 -35.24 0.02 22.30
C PRO A 567 -36.27 0.72 23.20
N GLN A 568 -36.65 1.94 22.82
CA GLN A 568 -37.76 2.64 23.47
C GLN A 568 -39.11 2.07 23.05
#